data_AF-A0A6A4Z8Z2-F1
#
_entry.id   AF-A0A6A4Z8Z2-F1
#
_cell.length_a   1.000
_cell.length_b   1.000
_cell.length_c   1.000
_cell.angle_alpha   90.00
_cell.angle_beta   90.00
_cell.angle_gamma   90.00
#
_symmetry.space_group_name_H-M   'P 1'
#
loop_
_entity.id
_entity.type
_entity.pdbx_description
1 polymer ?
#
loop_
_entity_poly.entity_id
_entity_poly.type
_entity_poly.pdbx_seq_one_letter_code
_entity_poly.pdbx_strand_id
1 'polypeptide(L)'
;MTLQSCLLETIRVAGDNTYKIPHLGKQRQARLGILPRNLICPTEDYRDGTAKLSAIDAVAYERAVETELDELRTADELSTYLESMALDSDVTAALEAAGLEAIDMNDE
;
A
#
# COMPACT_ATOMS: atom_id res chain seq x y z
N MET A 1 -16.93 -20.06 -6.08
CA MET A 1 -15.80 -21.00 -6.31
C MET A 1 -14.50 -20.30 -6.70
N THR A 2 -14.40 -19.53 -7.79
CA THR A 2 -13.13 -18.84 -8.13
C THR A 2 -12.67 -17.86 -7.06
N LEU A 3 -13.57 -17.00 -6.56
CA LEU A 3 -13.25 -16.08 -5.47
C LEU A 3 -12.81 -16.82 -4.19
N GLN A 4 -13.48 -17.93 -3.87
CA GLN A 4 -13.09 -18.75 -2.71
C GLN A 4 -11.70 -19.35 -2.89
N SER A 5 -11.30 -19.74 -4.12
CA SER A 5 -9.92 -20.19 -4.39
C SER A 5 -8.91 -19.08 -4.24
N CYS A 6 -9.24 -17.86 -4.68
CA CYS A 6 -8.38 -16.69 -4.45
C CYS A 6 -8.13 -16.50 -2.95
N LEU A 7 -9.20 -16.48 -2.15
CA LEU A 7 -9.10 -16.29 -0.69
C LEU A 7 -8.23 -17.37 -0.01
N LEU A 8 -8.37 -18.64 -0.41
CA LEU A 8 -7.53 -19.71 0.13
C LEU A 8 -6.05 -19.50 -0.22
N GLU A 9 -5.76 -19.09 -1.45
CA GLU A 9 -4.39 -18.86 -1.86
C GLU A 9 -3.79 -17.64 -1.15
N THR A 10 -4.57 -16.56 -0.99
CA THR A 10 -4.16 -15.39 -0.20
C THR A 10 -3.79 -15.78 1.23
N ILE A 11 -4.55 -16.67 1.88
CA ILE A 11 -4.23 -17.16 3.23
C ILE A 11 -2.88 -17.91 3.23
N ARG A 12 -2.63 -18.77 2.23
CA ARG A 12 -1.39 -19.57 2.13
C ARG A 12 -0.14 -18.71 1.96
N VAL A 13 -0.23 -17.68 1.14
CA VAL A 13 0.89 -16.77 0.86
C VAL A 13 0.97 -15.58 1.84
N ALA A 14 0.12 -15.55 2.86
CA ALA A 14 0.07 -14.49 3.88
C ALA A 14 -0.29 -13.09 3.33
N GLY A 15 -1.18 -13.02 2.33
CA GLY A 15 -1.59 -11.77 1.69
C GLY A 15 -0.97 -11.58 0.31
N ASP A 16 -0.74 -10.33 -0.06
CA ASP A 16 -0.23 -9.88 -1.37
C ASP A 16 -1.18 -10.18 -2.56
N ASN A 17 -0.87 -9.60 -3.73
CA ASN A 17 -1.61 -9.75 -4.99
C ASN A 17 -0.94 -10.74 -5.95
N THR A 18 0.17 -11.37 -5.55
CA THR A 18 0.95 -12.29 -6.39
C THR A 18 0.48 -13.75 -6.33
N TYR A 19 -0.67 -14.01 -5.70
CA TYR A 19 -1.23 -15.36 -5.60
C TYR A 19 -1.72 -15.89 -6.96
N LYS A 20 -1.50 -17.19 -7.19
CA LYS A 20 -1.98 -17.86 -8.41
C LYS A 20 -3.41 -18.33 -8.21
N ILE A 21 -4.33 -17.91 -9.07
CA ILE A 21 -5.72 -18.42 -9.03
C ILE A 21 -5.74 -19.84 -9.60
N PRO A 22 -6.01 -20.89 -8.80
CA PRO A 22 -6.03 -22.26 -9.29
C PRO A 22 -7.19 -22.48 -10.27
N HIS A 23 -6.91 -23.09 -11.42
CA HIS A 23 -7.96 -23.52 -12.34
C HIS A 23 -8.68 -24.77 -11.81
N LEU A 24 -9.78 -24.56 -11.09
CA LEU A 24 -10.60 -25.62 -10.49
C LEU A 24 -11.29 -26.59 -11.49
N GLY A 25 -11.19 -26.36 -12.81
CA GLY A 25 -11.90 -27.18 -13.80
C GLY A 25 -13.43 -27.18 -13.61
N LYS A 26 -14.01 -26.04 -13.18
CA LYS A 26 -15.43 -25.91 -12.77
C LYS A 26 -16.43 -26.51 -13.76
N GLN A 27 -16.25 -26.25 -15.06
CA GLN A 27 -17.13 -26.80 -16.10
C GLN A 27 -17.08 -28.33 -16.17
N ARG A 28 -15.88 -28.91 -16.03
CA ARG A 28 -15.70 -30.37 -15.99
C ARG A 28 -16.35 -30.98 -14.75
N GLN A 29 -16.14 -30.38 -13.58
CA GLN A 29 -16.73 -30.86 -12.33
C GLN A 29 -18.27 -30.74 -12.32
N ALA A 30 -18.81 -29.65 -12.87
CA ALA A 30 -20.25 -29.45 -13.00
C ALA A 30 -20.88 -30.52 -13.90
N ARG A 31 -20.26 -30.83 -15.05
CA ARG A 31 -20.72 -31.90 -15.95
C ARG A 31 -20.71 -33.28 -15.30
N LEU A 32 -19.79 -33.52 -14.37
CA LEU A 32 -19.70 -34.76 -13.60
C LEU A 32 -20.62 -34.78 -12.36
N GLY A 33 -21.36 -33.69 -12.07
CA GLY A 33 -22.23 -33.60 -10.90
C GLY A 33 -21.51 -33.51 -9.54
N ILE A 34 -20.19 -33.30 -9.55
CA ILE A 34 -19.33 -33.30 -8.34
C ILE A 34 -18.81 -31.91 -7.98
N LEU A 35 -19.28 -30.85 -8.64
CA LEU A 35 -18.86 -29.49 -8.32
C LEU A 35 -19.38 -29.13 -6.91
N PRO A 36 -18.49 -28.88 -5.93
CA PRO A 36 -18.93 -28.53 -4.60
C PRO A 36 -19.52 -27.11 -4.59
N ARG A 37 -20.47 -26.87 -3.67
CA ARG A 37 -21.06 -25.54 -3.46
C ARG A 37 -20.04 -24.54 -2.90
N ASN A 38 -19.16 -25.02 -2.02
CA ASN A 38 -18.12 -24.24 -1.36
C ASN A 38 -16.79 -25.01 -1.34
N LEU A 39 -15.67 -24.28 -1.36
CA LEU A 39 -14.37 -24.84 -1.00
C LEU A 39 -14.25 -25.01 0.51
N ILE A 40 -13.42 -25.97 0.90
CA ILE A 40 -13.04 -26.20 2.28
C ILE A 40 -11.68 -25.56 2.49
N CYS A 41 -11.56 -24.73 3.52
CA CYS A 41 -10.26 -24.23 3.99
C CYS A 41 -9.60 -25.31 4.85
N PRO A 42 -8.38 -25.77 4.51
CA PRO A 42 -7.62 -26.66 5.39
C PRO A 42 -7.42 -26.03 6.77
N THR A 43 -7.53 -26.85 7.83
CA THR A 43 -7.39 -26.36 9.21
C THR A 43 -6.02 -25.75 9.49
N GLU A 44 -4.96 -26.26 8.86
CA GLU A 44 -3.61 -25.70 8.98
C GLU A 44 -3.51 -24.33 8.33
N ASP A 45 -3.93 -24.19 7.06
CA ASP A 45 -4.01 -22.89 6.35
C ASP A 45 -4.76 -21.84 7.20
N TYR A 46 -5.91 -22.21 7.78
CA TYR A 46 -6.69 -21.31 8.64
C TYR A 46 -5.95 -20.91 9.93
N ARG A 47 -5.33 -21.87 10.62
CA ARG A 47 -4.56 -21.61 11.85
C ARG A 47 -3.36 -20.73 11.57
N ASP A 48 -2.60 -21.02 10.51
CA ASP A 48 -1.43 -20.25 10.11
C ASP A 48 -1.81 -18.82 9.74
N GLY A 49 -2.89 -18.65 8.96
CA GLY A 49 -3.41 -17.33 8.61
C GLY A 49 -3.83 -16.52 9.85
N THR A 50 -4.52 -17.17 10.78
CA THR A 50 -4.97 -16.54 12.04
C THR A 50 -3.79 -16.17 12.92
N ALA A 51 -2.79 -17.05 13.06
CA ALA A 51 -1.59 -16.80 13.83
C ALA A 51 -0.82 -15.59 13.27
N LYS A 52 -0.64 -15.52 11.95
CA LYS A 52 0.00 -14.38 11.27
C LYS A 52 -0.76 -13.08 11.51
N LEU A 53 -2.09 -13.08 11.35
CA LEU A 53 -2.92 -11.90 11.61
C LEU A 53 -2.84 -11.45 13.09
N SER A 54 -2.82 -12.40 14.02
CA SER A 54 -2.73 -12.11 15.46
C SER A 54 -1.35 -11.60 15.90
N ALA A 55 -0.30 -11.89 15.13
CA ALA A 55 1.05 -11.42 15.41
C ALA A 55 1.29 -9.97 14.97
N ILE A 56 0.38 -9.40 14.16
CA ILE A 56 0.46 -8.01 13.73
C ILE A 56 0.05 -7.09 14.88
N ASP A 57 0.97 -6.21 15.28
CA ASP A 57 0.65 -5.12 16.19
C ASP A 57 -0.06 -4.01 15.42
N ALA A 58 -1.40 -4.10 15.35
CA ALA A 58 -2.22 -3.13 14.65
C ALA A 58 -2.02 -1.70 15.20
N VAL A 59 -1.76 -1.55 16.51
CA VAL A 59 -1.56 -0.25 17.15
C VAL A 59 -0.24 0.36 16.72
N ALA A 60 0.83 -0.45 16.63
CA ALA A 60 2.11 0.03 16.10
C ALA A 60 1.99 0.47 14.63
N TYR A 61 1.25 -0.26 13.81
CA TYR A 61 0.99 0.12 12.42
C TYR A 61 0.18 1.41 12.31
N GLU A 62 -0.91 1.55 13.08
CA GLU A 62 -1.72 2.78 13.09
C GLU A 62 -0.87 4.00 13.46
N ARG A 63 -0.03 3.89 14.50
CA ARG A 63 0.89 4.96 14.90
C ARG A 63 1.92 5.29 13.82
N ALA A 64 2.45 4.28 13.12
CA ALA A 64 3.39 4.49 12.03
C ALA A 64 2.72 5.29 10.89
N VAL A 65 1.49 4.93 10.52
CA VAL A 65 0.70 5.66 9.52
C VAL A 65 0.42 7.09 9.96
N GLU A 66 0.04 7.31 11.22
CA GLU A 66 -0.16 8.67 11.76
C GLU A 66 1.10 9.52 11.66
N THR A 67 2.26 8.93 12.01
CA THR A 67 3.55 9.61 11.92
C THR A 67 3.88 10.00 10.47
N GLU A 68 3.73 9.06 9.53
CA GLU A 68 3.97 9.34 8.10
C GLU A 68 3.04 10.43 7.56
N LEU A 69 1.76 10.44 7.97
CA LEU A 69 0.81 11.46 7.56
C LEU A 69 1.16 12.84 8.12
N ASP A 70 1.61 12.92 9.37
CA ASP A 70 2.01 14.18 9.97
C ASP A 70 3.30 14.72 9.34
N GLU A 71 4.28 13.85 9.05
CA GLU A 71 5.48 14.23 8.30
C GLU A 71 5.11 14.79 6.92
N LEU A 72 4.22 14.11 6.19
CA LEU A 72 3.74 14.58 4.88
C LEU A 72 3.03 15.93 4.97
N ARG A 73 2.20 16.15 6.00
CA ARG A 73 1.54 17.45 6.23
C ARG A 73 2.57 18.55 6.47
N THR A 74 3.56 18.31 7.31
CA THR A 74 4.60 19.32 7.58
C THR A 74 5.42 19.65 6.33
N ALA A 75 5.70 18.65 5.49
CA ALA A 75 6.39 18.86 4.22
C ALA A 75 5.55 19.67 3.22
N ASP A 76 4.25 19.38 3.13
CA ASP A 76 3.30 20.11 2.27
C ASP A 76 3.11 21.57 2.72
N GLU A 77 2.99 21.79 4.03
CA GLU A 77 2.92 23.14 4.63
C GLU A 77 4.19 23.95 4.34
N LEU A 78 5.37 23.33 4.49
CA LEU A 78 6.64 23.98 4.16
C LEU A 78 6.76 24.29 2.66
N SER A 79 6.35 23.36 1.79
CA SER A 79 6.34 23.59 0.33
C SER A 79 5.47 24.79 -0.02
N THR A 80 4.24 24.80 0.47
CA THR A 80 3.28 25.89 0.26
C THR A 80 3.82 27.22 0.78
N TYR A 81 4.45 27.21 1.96
CA TYR A 81 5.08 28.41 2.51
C TYR A 81 6.19 28.94 1.61
N LEU A 82 7.12 28.09 1.18
CA LEU A 82 8.24 28.48 0.30
C LEU A 82 7.75 29.00 -1.06
N GLU A 83 6.72 28.38 -1.64
CA GLU A 83 6.10 28.84 -2.89
C GLU A 83 5.49 30.24 -2.76
N SER A 84 5.00 30.60 -1.57
CA SER A 84 4.39 31.91 -1.31
C SER A 84 5.39 33.02 -0.99
N MET A 85 6.67 32.67 -0.76
CA MET A 85 7.70 33.65 -0.42
C MET A 85 8.10 34.44 -1.68
N ALA A 86 7.88 35.75 -1.65
CA ALA A 86 8.46 36.64 -2.65
C ALA A 86 9.97 36.74 -2.41
N LEU A 87 10.76 36.37 -3.41
CA LEU A 87 12.21 36.53 -3.39
C LEU A 87 12.55 37.95 -3.82
N ASP A 88 13.11 38.75 -2.91
CA ASP A 88 13.76 40.01 -3.25
C ASP A 88 15.26 39.80 -3.51
N SER A 89 15.95 40.83 -4.01
CA SER A 89 17.37 40.75 -4.38
C SER A 89 18.28 40.35 -3.23
N ASP A 90 17.94 40.70 -1.99
CA ASP A 90 18.77 40.43 -0.82
C ASP A 90 18.62 38.98 -0.38
N VAL A 91 17.40 38.44 -0.47
CA VAL A 91 17.12 37.02 -0.24
C VAL A 91 17.74 36.15 -1.33
N THR A 92 17.68 36.56 -2.60
CA THR A 92 18.33 35.83 -3.71
C THR A 92 19.84 35.74 -3.50
N ALA A 93 20.50 36.85 -3.12
CA ALA A 93 21.93 36.86 -2.86
C ALA A 93 22.33 35.97 -1.66
N ALA A 94 21.49 35.91 -0.62
CA ALA A 94 21.72 35.05 0.53
C ALA A 94 21.56 33.54 0.19
N LEU A 95 20.60 33.19 -0.68
CA LEU A 95 20.40 31.83 -1.15
C LEU A 95 21.55 31.36 -2.05
N GLU A 96 22.03 32.20 -2.97
CA GLU A 96 23.22 31.92 -3.78
C GLU A 96 24.47 31.70 -2.90
N ALA A 97 24.63 32.50 -1.84
CA ALA A 97 25.72 32.32 -0.88
C ALA A 97 25.61 31.00 -0.07
N ALA A 98 24.39 30.47 0.10
CA ALA A 98 24.14 29.16 0.69
C ALA A 98 24.28 27.99 -0.31
N GLY A 99 24.60 28.29 -1.58
CA GLY A 99 24.73 27.30 -2.66
C GLY A 99 23.40 26.86 -3.27
N LEU A 100 22.33 27.64 -3.08
CA LEU A 100 21.01 27.40 -3.65
C LEU A 100 20.80 28.37 -4.82
N GLU A 101 20.70 27.84 -6.03
CA GLU A 101 20.48 28.64 -7.25
C GLU A 101 18.98 28.85 -7.48
N ALA A 102 18.60 30.09 -7.80
CA ALA A 102 17.21 30.41 -8.12
C ALA A 102 16.85 29.82 -9.49
N ILE A 103 15.69 29.17 -9.58
CA ILE A 103 15.14 28.69 -10.85
C ILE A 103 14.24 29.80 -11.41
N ASP A 104 14.62 30.39 -12.55
CA ASP A 104 13.76 31.32 -13.27
C ASP A 104 12.61 30.54 -13.93
N MET A 105 11.38 30.83 -13.53
CA MET A 105 10.18 30.20 -14.10
C MET A 105 9.57 31.01 -15.24
N ASN A 106 10.23 32.08 -15.72
CA ASN A 106 9.74 32.89 -16.86
C ASN A 106 10.08 32.31 -18.25
N ASP A 107 10.62 31.09 -18.34
CA ASP A 107 10.80 30.39 -19.62
C ASP A 107 9.48 29.71 -20.07
N GLU A 108 8.43 30.50 -20.33
CA GLU A 108 7.29 30.18 -21.21
C GLU A 108 6.89 31.38 -22.10
#